data_AF-A0A554JU34-F1
#
_entry.id   AF-A0A554JU34-F1
#
_cell.length_a   1.000
_cell.length_b   1.000
_cell.length_c   1.000
_cell.angle_alpha   90.00
_cell.angle_beta   90.00
_cell.angle_gamma   90.00
#
_symmetry.space_group_name_H-M   'P 1'
#
loop_
_entity.id
_entity.type
_entity.pdbx_description
1 polymer ?
#
loop_
_entity_poly.entity_id
_entity_poly.type
_entity_poly.pdbx_seq_one_letter_code
_entity_poly.pdbx_strand_id
1 'polypeptide(L)'
;MEVLQWGKSAYRFLRLIHNARVSIKAEDWARRVQTLAHQFTAIEHDVRDGKYGSTQEIQRRIQATNGMTHGLWDDMQKELNIKK
;
A
#
# COMPACT_ATOMS: atom_id res chain seq x y z
N MET A 1 -1.33 42.84 11.46
CA MET A 1 -0.81 41.52 11.88
C MET A 1 -1.83 40.38 11.66
N GLU A 2 -2.85 40.55 10.81
CA GLU A 2 -3.92 39.56 10.61
C GLU A 2 -3.64 38.53 9.50
N VAL A 3 -2.85 38.88 8.48
CA VAL A 3 -2.55 38.01 7.33
C VAL A 3 -1.80 36.72 7.74
N LEU A 4 -0.99 36.79 8.80
CA LEU A 4 -0.26 35.64 9.35
C LEU A 4 -1.15 34.64 10.09
N GLN A 5 -2.29 35.06 10.64
CA GLN A 5 -3.23 34.15 11.31
C GLN A 5 -4.05 33.34 10.29
N TRP A 6 -4.47 33.97 9.19
CA TRP A 6 -5.18 33.30 8.10
C TRP A 6 -4.34 32.17 7.48
N GLY A 7 -3.04 32.40 7.25
CA GLY A 7 -2.12 31.38 6.74
C GLY A 7 -1.96 30.17 7.68
N LYS A 8 -1.90 30.40 9.00
CA LYS A 8 -1.81 29.31 10.00
C LYS A 8 -3.10 28.51 10.10
N SER A 9 -4.26 29.16 10.06
CA SER A 9 -5.57 28.49 10.10
C SER A 9 -5.84 27.68 8.82
N ALA A 10 -5.51 28.23 7.65
CA ALA A 10 -5.61 27.51 6.38
C ALA A 10 -4.71 26.27 6.34
N TYR A 11 -3.46 26.38 6.81
CA TYR A 11 -2.54 25.24 6.89
C TYR A 11 -3.05 24.14 7.84
N ARG A 12 -3.61 24.51 9.00
CA ARG A 12 -4.23 23.54 9.92
C ARG A 12 -5.40 22.80 9.28
N PHE A 13 -6.26 23.52 8.57
CA PHE A 13 -7.41 22.92 7.88
C PHE A 13 -6.99 21.97 6.76
N LEU A 14 -6.04 22.37 5.91
CA LEU A 14 -5.48 21.53 4.86
C LEU A 14 -4.81 20.26 5.44
N ARG A 15 -4.10 20.39 6.56
CA ARG A 15 -3.49 19.25 7.26
C ARG A 15 -4.54 18.28 7.81
N LEU A 16 -5.65 18.78 8.36
CA LEU A 16 -6.75 17.92 8.84
C LEU A 16 -7.41 17.15 7.69
N ILE A 17 -7.68 17.81 6.56
CA ILE A 17 -8.23 17.15 5.36
C ILE A 17 -7.26 16.08 4.84
N HIS A 18 -5.96 16.40 4.78
CA HIS A 18 -4.95 15.43 4.38
C HIS A 18 -4.90 14.23 5.31
N ASN A 19 -4.86 14.45 6.63
CA ASN A 19 -4.85 13.38 7.63
C ASN A 19 -6.12 12.50 7.55
N ALA A 20 -7.29 13.11 7.37
CA ALA A 20 -8.54 12.37 7.22
C ALA A 20 -8.55 11.52 5.94
N ARG A 21 -8.09 12.07 4.80
CA ARG A 21 -7.94 11.32 3.54
C ARG A 21 -6.97 10.15 3.69
N VAL A 22 -5.82 10.37 4.34
CA VAL A 22 -4.84 9.32 4.61
C VAL A 22 -5.41 8.24 5.52
N SER A 23 -6.18 8.60 6.55
CA SER A 23 -6.85 7.64 7.44
C SER A 23 -7.84 6.75 6.69
N ILE A 24 -8.65 7.31 5.80
CA ILE A 24 -9.60 6.54 4.97
C ILE A 24 -8.84 5.60 4.02
N LYS A 25 -7.74 6.08 3.43
CA LYS A 25 -6.91 5.26 2.53
C LYS A 25 -6.13 4.18 3.27
N ALA A 26 -5.76 4.41 4.53
CA ALA A 26 -5.02 3.45 5.34
C ALA A 26 -5.81 2.14 5.55
N GLU A 27 -7.13 2.21 5.71
CA GLU A 27 -7.97 1.02 5.78
C GLU A 27 -7.96 0.22 4.46
N ASP A 28 -8.01 0.92 3.32
CA ASP A 28 -7.94 0.27 2.02
C ASP A 28 -6.56 -0.38 1.78
N TRP A 29 -5.49 0.33 2.12
CA TRP A 29 -4.13 -0.20 2.06
C TRP A 29 -3.95 -1.40 2.98
N ALA A 30 -4.50 -1.37 4.21
CA ALA A 30 -4.45 -2.50 5.13
C ALA A 30 -5.11 -3.75 4.53
N ARG A 31 -6.28 -3.61 3.90
CA ARG A 31 -6.96 -4.72 3.21
C ARG A 31 -6.13 -5.26 2.05
N ARG A 32 -5.47 -4.40 1.28
CA ARG A 32 -4.59 -4.80 0.19
C ARG A 32 -3.33 -5.51 0.70
N VAL A 33 -2.72 -5.02 1.77
CA VAL A 33 -1.58 -5.69 2.43
C VAL A 33 -1.98 -7.07 2.95
N GLN A 34 -3.14 -7.20 3.59
CA GLN A 34 -3.66 -8.51 4.01
C GLN A 34 -3.84 -9.46 2.82
N THR A 35 -4.39 -8.96 1.71
CA THR A 35 -4.53 -9.75 0.47
C THR A 35 -3.18 -10.23 -0.04
N LEU A 36 -2.15 -9.36 -0.07
CA LEU A 36 -0.80 -9.73 -0.49
C LEU A 36 -0.18 -10.77 0.46
N ALA A 37 -0.35 -10.61 1.77
CA ALA A 37 0.12 -11.58 2.76
C ALA A 37 -0.53 -12.96 2.57
N HIS A 38 -1.84 -13.01 2.30
CA HIS A 38 -2.54 -14.25 1.99
C HIS A 38 -2.02 -14.91 0.71
N GLN A 39 -1.70 -14.13 -0.33
CA GLN A 39 -1.12 -14.67 -1.57
C GLN A 39 0.27 -15.27 -1.34
N PHE A 40 1.14 -14.60 -0.59
CA PHE A 40 2.45 -15.16 -0.23
C PHE A 40 2.31 -16.43 0.61
N THR A 41 1.40 -16.44 1.58
CA THR A 41 1.10 -17.62 2.40
C THR A 41 0.60 -18.78 1.55
N ALA A 42 -0.27 -18.53 0.57
CA ALA A 42 -0.74 -19.55 -0.36
C ALA A 42 0.41 -20.11 -1.21
N ILE A 43 1.29 -19.23 -1.73
CA ILE A 43 2.48 -19.66 -2.48
C ILE A 43 3.39 -20.53 -1.61
N GLU A 44 3.68 -20.12 -0.37
CA GLU A 44 4.49 -20.87 0.58
C GLU A 44 3.88 -22.24 0.89
N HIS A 45 2.58 -22.30 1.18
CA HIS A 45 1.86 -23.54 1.43
C HIS A 45 1.91 -24.48 0.23
N ASP A 46 1.65 -23.96 -0.97
CA ASP A 46 1.68 -24.77 -2.18
C ASP A 46 3.11 -25.30 -2.46
N VAL A 47 4.17 -24.53 -2.14
CA VAL A 47 5.58 -24.94 -2.26
C VAL A 47 5.87 -26.08 -1.27
N ARG A 48 5.43 -25.90 -0.02
CA ARG A 48 5.64 -26.87 1.06
C ARG A 48 4.90 -28.18 0.82
N ASP A 49 3.67 -28.11 0.32
CA ASP A 49 2.83 -29.28 0.07
C ASP A 49 3.20 -30.01 -1.25
N GLY A 50 4.16 -29.49 -2.02
CA GLY A 50 4.63 -30.11 -3.27
C GLY A 50 3.57 -30.16 -4.37
N LYS A 51 2.55 -29.29 -4.31
CA LYS A 51 1.36 -29.32 -5.19
C LYS A 51 1.57 -28.74 -6.60
N TYR A 52 2.80 -28.47 -7.02
CA TYR A 52 3.06 -27.73 -8.25
C TYR A 52 3.40 -28.61 -9.45
N GLY A 53 2.81 -28.27 -10.60
CA GLY A 53 3.12 -28.84 -11.91
C GLY A 53 4.49 -28.40 -12.47
N SER A 54 5.05 -27.23 -12.07
CA SER A 54 6.44 -26.82 -12.35
C SER A 54 6.92 -25.59 -11.53
N THR A 55 8.24 -25.49 -11.28
CA THR A 55 8.90 -24.33 -10.62
C THR A 55 8.65 -22.99 -11.33
N GLN A 56 8.42 -23.01 -12.64
CA GLN A 56 8.15 -21.79 -13.42
C GLN A 56 6.82 -21.12 -13.04
N GLU A 57 5.82 -21.91 -12.67
CA GLU A 57 4.51 -21.37 -12.28
C GLU A 57 4.58 -20.63 -10.94
N ILE A 58 5.35 -21.17 -10.00
CA ILE A 58 5.66 -20.55 -8.70
C ILE A 58 6.35 -19.21 -8.91
N GLN A 59 7.37 -19.19 -9.78
CA GLN A 59 8.14 -17.99 -10.06
C GLN A 59 7.27 -16.90 -10.70
N ARG A 60 6.35 -17.26 -11.61
CA ARG A 60 5.38 -16.32 -12.19
C ARG A 60 4.44 -15.73 -11.13
N ARG A 61 3.93 -16.57 -10.22
CA ARG A 61 3.07 -16.13 -9.11
C ARG A 61 3.81 -15.17 -8.18
N ILE A 62 5.04 -15.49 -7.78
CA ILE A 62 5.88 -14.61 -6.94
C ILE A 62 6.13 -13.27 -7.65
N GLN A 63 6.50 -13.28 -8.93
CA GLN A 63 6.71 -12.06 -9.70
C GLN A 63 5.45 -11.20 -9.80
N ALA A 64 4.29 -11.82 -10.02
CA ALA A 64 3.01 -11.12 -10.04
C ALA A 64 2.69 -10.47 -8.68
N THR A 65 2.84 -11.21 -7.58
CA THR A 65 2.62 -10.70 -6.22
C THR A 65 3.60 -9.59 -5.86
N ASN A 66 4.87 -9.69 -6.27
CA ASN A 66 5.85 -8.61 -6.11
C ASN A 66 5.44 -7.36 -6.91
N GLY A 67 4.96 -7.51 -8.14
CA GLY A 67 4.45 -6.40 -8.94
C GLY A 67 3.29 -5.66 -8.26
N MET A 68 2.34 -6.40 -7.68
CA MET A 68 1.25 -5.81 -6.90
C MET A 68 1.72 -5.12 -5.62
N THR A 69 2.74 -5.69 -4.96
CA THR A 69 3.35 -5.10 -3.76
C THR A 69 4.01 -3.76 -4.07
N HIS A 70 4.81 -3.70 -5.14
CA HIS A 70 5.43 -2.45 -5.60
C HIS A 70 4.39 -1.42 -6.03
N GLY A 71 3.36 -1.84 -6.76
CA GLY A 71 2.27 -0.94 -7.17
C GLY A 71 1.49 -0.35 -5.97
N LEU A 72 1.24 -1.15 -4.93
CA LEU A 72 0.63 -0.66 -3.69
C LEU A 72 1.55 0.35 -2.99
N TRP A 73 2.84 0.05 -2.91
CA TRP A 73 3.81 0.96 -2.31
C TRP A 73 3.89 2.30 -3.05
N ASP A 74 3.93 2.30 -4.38
CA ASP A 74 3.96 3.52 -5.18
C ASP A 74 2.68 4.37 -4.98
N ASP A 75 1.51 3.73 -4.88
CA ASP A 75 0.23 4.42 -4.56
C ASP A 75 0.28 5.07 -3.16
N MET A 76 0.78 4.33 -2.17
CA MET A 76 0.97 4.84 -0.81
C MET A 76 1.92 6.04 -0.78
N GLN A 77 3.07 5.95 -1.46
CA GLN A 77 4.05 7.03 -1.52
C GLN A 77 3.46 8.30 -2.16
N LYS A 78 2.72 8.16 -3.25
CA LYS A 78 2.06 9.28 -3.95
C LYS A 78 1.05 9.98 -3.05
N GLU A 79 0.26 9.22 -2.31
CA GLU A 79 -0.80 9.75 -1.44
C GLU A 79 -0.27 10.35 -0.14
N LEU A 80 0.82 9.81 0.39
CA LEU A 80 1.53 10.33 1.56
C LEU A 80 2.48 11.48 1.21
N ASN A 81 2.63 11.81 -0.08
CA ASN A 81 3.56 12.83 -0.57
C ASN A 81 5.00 12.60 -0.09
N ILE A 82 5.43 11.34 -0.03
CA ILE A 82 6.80 10.95 0.31
C ILE A 82 7.64 11.15 -0.95
N LYS A 83 8.56 12.13 -0.92
CA LYS A 83 9.50 12.35 -2.03
C LYS A 83 10.52 11.20 -2.05
N LYS A 84 10.82 10.69 -3.26
CA LYS A 84 11.93 9.75 -3.51
C LYS A 84 13.27 10.41 -3.23
#